data_AF-A0AAU7QDN0-F1
#
_entry.id   AF-A0AAU7QDN0-F1
#
_cell.length_a   1.000
_cell.length_b   1.000
_cell.length_c   1.000
_cell.angle_alpha   90.00
_cell.angle_beta   90.00
_cell.angle_gamma   90.00
#
_symmetry.space_group_name_H-M   'P 1'
#
loop_
_entity.id
_entity.type
_entity.pdbx_description
1 polymer ?
#
loop_
_entity_poly.entity_id
_entity_poly.type
_entity_poly.pdbx_seq_one_letter_code
_entity_poly.pdbx_strand_id
1 'polypeptide(L)'
;MALFEELGFCWDRAALPATLPVYSLERVCFRFHRMLPEFVWDASVLEGNPFTFPEVKTLLDGITIGGRKVSDQEQVLNLAESAKQLLTWVKSGQFLLAKTTFTRLHAIVARNEALEWGVFRGEGQETHYTPDVGLGEYGRHTPPTTAPGAPELNHLFERGVTALQACPPFEQGAAFFSSARCNNSSLTATSGRRVL
;
A
#
# COMPACT_ATOMS: atom_id res chain seq x y z
N MET A 1 3.28 19.34 -16.97
CA MET A 1 4.07 19.98 -15.91
C MET A 1 3.32 19.94 -14.59
N ALA A 2 2.08 20.46 -14.52
CA ALA A 2 1.23 20.39 -13.32
C ALA A 2 1.23 19.00 -12.61
N LEU A 3 0.96 17.89 -13.31
CA LEU A 3 0.91 16.56 -12.67
C LEU A 3 2.15 16.20 -11.83
N PHE A 4 3.35 16.44 -12.34
CA PHE A 4 4.59 16.06 -11.64
C PHE A 4 4.88 17.02 -10.47
N GLU A 5 4.48 18.29 -10.60
CA GLU A 5 4.56 19.27 -9.51
C GLU A 5 3.60 18.90 -8.37
N GLU A 6 2.39 18.44 -8.69
CA GLU A 6 1.40 18.00 -7.70
C GLU A 6 1.82 16.71 -6.97
N LEU A 7 2.54 15.80 -7.64
CA LEU A 7 2.97 14.53 -7.07
C LEU A 7 4.35 14.57 -6.41
N GLY A 8 5.20 15.54 -6.77
CA GLY A 8 6.56 15.68 -6.27
C GLY A 8 7.59 14.74 -6.91
N PHE A 9 7.22 14.00 -7.96
CA PHE A 9 8.13 13.15 -8.74
C PHE A 9 7.70 13.07 -10.20
N CYS A 10 8.62 12.64 -11.07
CA CYS A 10 8.39 12.48 -12.50
C CYS A 10 8.74 11.06 -12.97
N TRP A 11 8.21 10.69 -14.13
CA TRP A 11 8.55 9.46 -14.85
C TRP A 11 8.51 9.72 -16.34
N ASP A 12 9.19 8.85 -17.10
CA ASP A 12 9.04 8.84 -18.54
C ASP A 12 7.69 8.22 -18.93
N ARG A 13 6.77 9.05 -19.43
CA ARG A 13 5.47 8.59 -19.93
C ARG A 13 5.58 7.74 -21.18
N ALA A 14 6.64 7.90 -21.97
CA ALA A 14 6.89 7.06 -23.15
C ALA A 14 7.30 5.64 -22.77
N ALA A 15 7.77 5.41 -21.54
CA ALA A 15 8.07 4.08 -21.01
C ALA A 15 6.79 3.30 -20.62
N LEU A 16 5.62 3.94 -20.57
CA LEU A 16 4.37 3.26 -20.25
C LEU A 16 3.89 2.43 -21.44
N PRO A 17 3.29 1.25 -21.21
CA PRO A 17 2.73 0.44 -22.28
C PRO A 17 1.65 1.21 -23.05
N ALA A 18 1.83 1.40 -24.35
CA ALA A 18 0.90 2.13 -25.21
C ALA A 18 -0.47 1.44 -25.33
N THR A 19 -0.50 0.11 -25.21
CA THR A 19 -1.72 -0.69 -25.29
C THR A 19 -1.72 -1.75 -24.20
N LEU A 20 -2.78 -1.77 -23.39
CA LEU A 20 -3.00 -2.77 -22.36
C LEU A 20 -4.32 -3.50 -22.64
N PRO A 21 -4.35 -4.83 -22.43
CA PRO A 21 -5.59 -5.58 -22.58
C PRO A 21 -6.57 -5.17 -21.48
N VAL A 22 -7.76 -4.74 -21.89
CA VAL A 22 -8.87 -4.42 -20.99
C VAL A 22 -9.72 -5.66 -20.78
N TYR A 23 -10.08 -5.94 -19.53
CA TYR A 23 -10.89 -7.09 -19.14
C TYR A 23 -12.09 -6.64 -18.32
N SER A 24 -13.16 -7.43 -18.35
CA SER A 24 -14.31 -7.23 -17.46
C SER A 24 -13.89 -7.28 -15.99
N LEU A 25 -14.57 -6.50 -15.15
CA LEU A 25 -14.40 -6.49 -13.70
C LEU A 25 -14.42 -7.90 -13.10
N GLU A 26 -15.41 -8.72 -13.50
CA GLU A 26 -15.56 -10.11 -13.04
C GLU A 26 -14.28 -10.93 -13.29
N ARG A 27 -13.75 -10.91 -14.51
CA ARG A 27 -12.53 -11.62 -14.89
C ARG A 27 -11.30 -11.16 -14.10
N VAL A 28 -11.15 -9.85 -13.88
CA VAL A 28 -10.03 -9.29 -13.10
C VAL A 28 -10.14 -9.72 -11.64
N CYS A 29 -11.32 -9.55 -11.04
CA CYS A 29 -11.59 -9.94 -9.66
C CYS A 29 -11.43 -11.45 -9.43
N PHE A 30 -11.85 -12.28 -10.38
CA PHE A 30 -11.67 -13.73 -10.33
C PHE A 30 -10.18 -14.11 -10.36
N ARG A 31 -9.41 -13.50 -11.26
CA ARG A 31 -7.96 -13.74 -11.34
C ARG A 31 -7.25 -13.31 -10.07
N PHE A 32 -7.53 -12.11 -9.56
CA PHE A 32 -6.94 -11.61 -8.33
C PHE A 32 -7.26 -12.51 -7.13
N HIS A 33 -8.52 -12.96 -6.99
CA HIS A 33 -8.91 -13.89 -5.94
C HIS A 33 -8.12 -15.21 -6.01
N ARG A 34 -7.93 -15.77 -7.21
CA ARG A 34 -7.16 -17.01 -7.40
C ARG A 34 -5.68 -16.84 -7.09
N MET A 35 -5.12 -15.66 -7.36
CA MET A 35 -3.72 -15.32 -7.10
C MET A 35 -3.49 -14.80 -5.67
N LEU A 36 -4.53 -14.71 -4.83
CA LEU A 36 -4.44 -14.14 -3.50
C LEU A 36 -3.32 -14.76 -2.64
N PRO A 37 -3.10 -16.09 -2.62
CA PRO A 37 -2.00 -16.66 -1.84
C PRO A 37 -0.62 -16.22 -2.30
N GLU A 38 -0.42 -16.08 -3.61
CA GLU A 38 0.84 -15.63 -4.21
C GLU A 38 1.07 -14.15 -3.89
N PHE A 39 0.03 -13.32 -4.09
CA PHE A 39 0.07 -11.90 -3.75
C PHE A 39 0.41 -11.66 -2.26
N VAL A 40 -0.25 -12.38 -1.36
CA VAL A 40 -0.01 -12.23 0.09
C VAL A 40 1.40 -12.68 0.45
N TRP A 41 1.87 -13.79 -0.12
CA TRP A 41 3.21 -14.28 0.13
C TRP A 41 4.27 -13.30 -0.38
N ASP A 42 4.19 -12.85 -1.63
CA ASP A 42 5.13 -11.89 -2.22
C ASP A 42 5.17 -10.59 -1.40
N ALA A 43 4.01 -10.03 -1.05
CA ALA A 43 3.93 -8.84 -0.22
C ALA A 43 4.55 -9.05 1.17
N SER A 44 4.29 -10.19 1.81
CA SER A 44 4.86 -10.50 3.12
C SER A 44 6.37 -10.66 3.08
N VAL A 45 6.92 -11.28 2.02
CA VAL A 45 8.36 -11.47 1.84
C VAL A 45 9.07 -10.12 1.64
N LEU A 46 8.46 -9.20 0.90
CA LEU A 46 8.98 -7.84 0.72
C LEU A 46 9.10 -7.07 2.05
N GLU A 47 8.19 -7.34 3.00
CA GLU A 47 8.23 -6.78 4.36
C GLU A 47 9.10 -7.61 5.33
N GLY A 48 9.82 -8.62 4.82
CA GLY A 48 10.75 -9.44 5.60
C GLY A 48 10.09 -10.50 6.48
N ASN A 49 8.87 -10.95 6.12
CA ASN A 49 8.19 -12.05 6.78
C ASN A 49 8.88 -13.40 6.49
N PRO A 50 9.14 -14.24 7.51
CA PRO A 50 9.86 -15.50 7.35
C PRO A 50 8.98 -16.69 6.93
N PHE A 51 7.69 -16.49 6.66
CA PHE A 51 6.80 -17.57 6.22
C PHE A 51 7.10 -17.99 4.79
N THR A 52 7.13 -19.30 4.58
CA THR A 52 7.22 -19.89 3.24
C THR A 52 5.84 -19.87 2.55
N PHE A 53 5.82 -19.99 1.23
CA PHE A 53 4.57 -20.03 0.47
C PHE A 53 3.58 -21.12 0.93
N PRO A 54 3.98 -22.38 1.22
CA PRO A 54 3.08 -23.39 1.77
C PRO A 54 2.50 -23.01 3.13
N GLU A 55 3.27 -22.32 3.96
CA GLU A 55 2.83 -21.84 5.27
C GLU A 55 1.83 -20.70 5.13
N VAL A 56 2.07 -19.74 4.24
CA VAL A 56 1.07 -18.69 3.93
C VAL A 56 -0.24 -19.33 3.47
N LYS A 57 -0.21 -20.32 2.57
CA LYS A 57 -1.43 -21.05 2.16
C LYS A 57 -2.16 -21.68 3.34
N THR A 58 -1.43 -22.38 4.21
CA THR A 58 -1.98 -23.00 5.41
C THR A 58 -2.67 -21.98 6.32
N LEU A 59 -2.07 -20.80 6.51
CA LEU A 59 -2.69 -19.70 7.24
C LEU A 59 -3.97 -19.19 6.57
N LEU A 60 -3.96 -19.05 5.24
CA LEU A 60 -5.12 -18.58 4.48
C LEU A 60 -6.29 -19.58 4.49
N ASP A 61 -5.99 -20.86 4.69
CA ASP A 61 -6.98 -21.93 4.92
C ASP A 61 -7.51 -21.94 6.37
N GLY A 62 -7.05 -21.02 7.22
CA GLY A 62 -7.49 -20.88 8.61
C GLY A 62 -6.78 -21.82 9.59
N ILE A 63 -5.66 -22.42 9.17
CA ILE A 63 -4.90 -23.38 9.98
C ILE A 63 -3.69 -22.66 10.58
N THR A 64 -3.48 -22.81 11.89
CA THR A 64 -2.34 -22.22 12.58
C THR A 64 -1.05 -23.01 12.38
N ILE A 65 0.10 -22.34 12.51
CA ILE A 65 1.42 -22.94 12.31
C ILE A 65 2.23 -22.82 13.59
N GLY A 66 2.59 -23.96 14.15
CA GLY A 66 3.40 -24.02 15.37
C GLY A 66 4.83 -23.50 15.15
N GLY A 67 5.42 -22.90 16.19
CA GLY A 67 6.81 -22.45 16.17
C GLY A 67 7.07 -21.13 15.44
N ARG A 68 6.03 -20.43 14.99
CA ARG A 68 6.10 -19.11 14.34
C ARG A 68 5.70 -17.99 15.31
N LYS A 69 6.18 -16.77 15.07
CA LYS A 69 5.76 -15.61 15.86
C LYS A 69 4.33 -15.23 15.50
N VAL A 70 3.55 -14.86 16.51
CA VAL A 70 2.18 -14.38 16.32
C VAL A 70 2.15 -13.14 15.44
N SER A 71 3.08 -12.20 15.63
CA SER A 71 3.19 -10.98 14.79
C SER A 71 3.39 -11.29 13.31
N ASP A 72 4.23 -12.30 12.99
CA ASP A 72 4.52 -12.69 11.61
C ASP A 72 3.27 -13.32 10.96
N GLN A 73 2.50 -14.08 11.75
CA GLN A 73 1.21 -14.63 11.31
C GLN A 73 0.16 -13.52 11.11
N GLU A 74 0.07 -12.57 12.05
CA GLU A 74 -0.87 -11.44 11.96
C GLU A 74 -0.62 -10.60 10.71
N GLN A 75 0.64 -10.30 10.36
CA GLN A 75 0.97 -9.57 9.14
C GLN A 75 0.43 -10.25 7.88
N VAL A 76 0.61 -11.58 7.75
CA VAL A 76 0.09 -12.36 6.62
C VAL A 76 -1.45 -12.30 6.57
N LEU A 77 -2.10 -12.45 7.72
CA LEU A 77 -3.56 -12.42 7.81
C LEU A 77 -4.13 -11.02 7.50
N ASN A 78 -3.49 -9.96 7.98
CA ASN A 78 -3.86 -8.57 7.73
C ASN A 78 -3.74 -8.22 6.23
N LEU A 79 -2.66 -8.64 5.57
CA LEU A 79 -2.48 -8.50 4.11
C LEU A 79 -3.63 -9.17 3.35
N ALA A 80 -3.96 -10.40 3.73
CA ALA A 80 -5.05 -11.15 3.12
C ALA A 80 -6.42 -10.52 3.36
N GLU A 81 -6.68 -10.04 4.58
CA GLU A 81 -7.91 -9.35 4.95
C GLU A 81 -8.09 -8.05 4.16
N SER A 82 -7.03 -7.24 4.06
CA SER A 82 -7.02 -5.99 3.29
C SER A 82 -7.27 -6.24 1.79
N ALA A 83 -6.61 -7.25 1.20
CA ALA A 83 -6.81 -7.63 -0.19
C ALA A 83 -8.23 -8.15 -0.48
N LYS A 84 -8.82 -8.93 0.44
CA LYS A 84 -10.21 -9.38 0.35
C LYS A 84 -11.20 -8.21 0.48
N GLN A 85 -10.91 -7.24 1.34
CA GLN A 85 -11.73 -6.04 1.49
C GLN A 85 -11.70 -5.17 0.23
N LEU A 86 -10.53 -4.95 -0.36
CA LEU A 86 -10.38 -4.26 -1.63
C LEU A 86 -11.18 -4.96 -2.73
N LEU A 87 -11.04 -6.28 -2.85
CA LEU A 87 -11.77 -7.08 -3.82
C LEU A 87 -13.28 -6.95 -3.66
N THR A 88 -13.77 -6.89 -2.42
CA THR A 88 -15.19 -6.70 -2.10
C THR A 88 -15.70 -5.35 -2.61
N TRP A 89 -14.99 -4.26 -2.32
CA TRP A 89 -15.38 -2.92 -2.79
C TRP A 89 -15.32 -2.77 -4.30
N VAL A 90 -14.32 -3.37 -4.93
CA VAL A 90 -14.19 -3.37 -6.39
C VAL A 90 -15.37 -4.11 -7.01
N LYS A 91 -15.71 -5.31 -6.52
CA LYS A 91 -16.86 -6.09 -7.01
C LYS A 91 -18.20 -5.40 -6.80
N SER A 92 -18.38 -4.69 -5.68
CA SER A 92 -19.62 -3.98 -5.37
C SER A 92 -19.73 -2.59 -6.01
N GLY A 93 -18.70 -2.13 -6.74
CA GLY A 93 -18.66 -0.79 -7.31
C GLY A 93 -18.51 0.32 -6.27
N GLN A 94 -18.09 -0.01 -5.05
CA GLN A 94 -17.91 0.92 -3.93
C GLN A 94 -16.48 1.43 -3.80
N PHE A 95 -15.54 0.90 -4.60
CA PHE A 95 -14.17 1.37 -4.59
C PHE A 95 -14.09 2.81 -5.11
N LEU A 96 -13.52 3.69 -4.28
CA LEU A 96 -13.22 5.08 -4.62
C LEU A 96 -11.78 5.38 -4.23
N LEU A 97 -11.01 5.96 -5.15
CA LEU A 97 -9.68 6.47 -4.84
C LEU A 97 -9.84 7.77 -4.01
N ALA A 98 -9.87 7.61 -2.70
CA ALA A 98 -10.05 8.68 -1.73
C ALA A 98 -9.30 8.35 -0.44
N LYS A 99 -9.06 9.38 0.38
CA LYS A 99 -8.36 9.23 1.66
C LYS A 99 -9.04 8.20 2.55
N THR A 100 -10.36 8.23 2.62
CA THR A 100 -11.16 7.30 3.44
C THR A 100 -10.96 5.85 3.05
N THR A 101 -10.90 5.54 1.76
CA THR A 101 -10.61 4.17 1.27
C THR A 101 -9.17 3.78 1.62
N PHE A 102 -8.22 4.70 1.38
CA PHE A 102 -6.81 4.47 1.66
C PHE A 102 -6.56 4.19 3.14
N THR A 103 -7.07 5.04 4.03
CA THR A 103 -6.92 4.87 5.48
C THR A 103 -7.68 3.65 5.98
N ARG A 104 -8.85 3.30 5.44
CA ARG A 104 -9.53 2.05 5.82
C ARG A 104 -8.74 0.79 5.45
N LEU A 105 -8.09 0.75 4.29
CA LEU A 105 -7.20 -0.36 3.94
C LEU A 105 -5.95 -0.37 4.83
N HIS A 106 -5.41 0.81 5.13
CA HIS A 106 -4.28 0.97 6.05
C HIS A 106 -4.62 0.45 7.47
N ALA A 107 -5.84 0.71 7.94
CA ALA A 107 -6.33 0.24 9.24
C ALA A 107 -6.38 -1.29 9.36
N ILE A 108 -6.53 -1.99 8.24
CA ILE A 108 -6.53 -3.46 8.20
C ILE A 108 -5.10 -3.98 8.05
N VAL A 109 -4.37 -3.51 7.03
CA VAL A 109 -3.05 -4.07 6.70
C VAL A 109 -2.01 -3.82 7.79
N ALA A 110 -2.02 -2.62 8.40
CA ALA A 110 -1.02 -2.20 9.37
C ALA A 110 -1.40 -2.48 10.83
N ARG A 111 -2.54 -3.15 11.06
CA ARG A 111 -3.05 -3.46 12.40
C ARG A 111 -2.02 -4.26 13.19
N ASN A 112 -1.64 -3.78 14.38
CA ASN A 112 -0.60 -4.38 15.24
C ASN A 112 0.81 -4.46 14.63
N GLU A 113 1.05 -3.82 13.48
CA GLU A 113 2.36 -3.79 12.82
C GLU A 113 2.96 -2.39 12.84
N ALA A 114 2.16 -1.38 12.47
CA ALA A 114 2.58 0.01 12.51
C ALA A 114 2.36 0.62 13.90
N LEU A 115 3.07 1.72 14.17
CA LEU A 115 2.87 2.55 15.36
C LEU A 115 1.43 3.04 15.44
N GLU A 116 0.87 3.44 14.30
CA GLU A 116 -0.52 3.85 14.14
C GLU A 116 -1.06 3.33 12.81
N TRP A 117 -2.33 2.93 12.80
CA TRP A 117 -3.01 2.41 11.62
C TRP A 117 -4.31 3.17 11.38
N GLY A 118 -4.72 3.27 10.12
CA GLY A 118 -5.97 3.95 9.76
C GLY A 118 -5.95 5.47 9.75
N VAL A 119 -4.79 6.09 9.91
CA VAL A 119 -4.61 7.55 9.90
C VAL A 119 -3.34 7.93 9.14
N PHE A 120 -3.24 9.19 8.70
CA PHE A 120 -1.95 9.74 8.28
C PHE A 120 -1.07 10.09 9.48
N ARG A 121 0.25 10.07 9.28
CA ARG A 121 1.20 10.51 10.29
C ARG A 121 0.88 11.93 10.75
N GLY A 122 0.77 12.13 12.06
CA GLY A 122 0.41 13.41 12.66
C GLY A 122 -1.09 13.61 12.92
N GLU A 123 -1.97 12.75 12.39
CA GLU A 123 -3.41 12.77 12.74
C GLU A 123 -3.73 11.89 13.95
N GLY A 124 -2.81 10.98 14.30
CA GLY A 124 -2.90 10.14 15.48
C GLY A 124 -2.22 10.76 16.70
N GLN A 125 -1.75 9.91 17.61
CA GLN A 125 -1.00 10.29 18.80
C GLN A 125 0.44 10.69 18.49
N GLU A 126 1.07 10.07 17.47
CA GLU A 126 2.44 10.40 17.08
C GLU A 126 2.44 11.55 16.08
N THR A 127 3.06 12.68 16.47
CA THR A 127 3.05 13.92 15.69
C THR A 127 4.43 14.47 15.37
N HIS A 128 5.50 13.81 15.78
CA HIS A 128 6.88 14.32 15.67
C HIS A 128 7.80 13.39 14.86
N TYR A 129 7.52 12.10 14.79
CA TYR A 129 8.36 11.14 14.06
C TYR A 129 8.09 11.13 12.56
N THR A 130 9.13 11.36 11.75
CA THR A 130 9.10 11.25 10.28
C THR A 130 10.04 10.12 9.85
N PRO A 131 9.51 8.99 9.33
CA PRO A 131 10.34 7.88 8.87
C PRO A 131 10.97 8.18 7.51
N ASP A 132 12.22 7.76 7.31
CA ASP A 132 12.85 7.74 5.98
C ASP A 132 12.36 6.55 5.17
N VAL A 133 12.26 6.73 3.85
CA VAL A 133 11.92 5.68 2.89
C VAL A 133 13.18 5.19 2.20
N GLY A 134 13.43 3.87 2.25
CA GLY A 134 14.51 3.24 1.48
C GLY A 134 14.13 3.08 0.00
N LEU A 135 15.02 3.52 -0.90
CA LEU A 135 14.90 3.40 -2.35
C LEU A 135 15.89 2.38 -2.94
N GLY A 136 16.33 1.41 -2.14
CA GLY A 136 17.33 0.41 -2.55
C GLY A 136 18.67 1.06 -2.88
N GLU A 137 19.23 0.73 -4.05
CA GLU A 137 20.50 1.29 -4.56
C GLU A 137 20.48 2.81 -4.76
N TYR A 138 19.29 3.41 -4.90
CA TYR A 138 19.10 4.85 -5.10
C TYR A 138 19.09 5.65 -3.78
N GLY A 139 19.35 4.99 -2.65
CA GLY A 139 19.55 5.64 -1.36
C GLY A 139 18.27 5.77 -0.52
N ARG A 140 18.09 6.92 0.12
CA ARG A 140 16.95 7.21 1.00
C ARG A 140 16.25 8.48 0.59
N HIS A 141 14.94 8.50 0.77
CA HIS A 141 14.09 9.66 0.59
C HIS A 141 13.43 10.02 1.92
N THR A 142 13.54 11.28 2.32
CA THR A 142 12.84 11.79 3.50
C THR A 142 11.52 12.42 3.04
N PRO A 143 10.36 11.86 3.43
CA PRO A 143 9.04 12.38 3.09
C PRO A 143 8.77 13.71 3.81
N PRO A 144 7.65 14.41 3.48
CA PRO A 144 7.21 15.58 4.23
C PRO A 144 7.13 15.30 5.73
N THR A 145 7.61 16.28 6.51
CA THR A 145 7.66 16.21 7.97
C THR A 145 6.29 15.93 8.57
N THR A 146 6.25 15.01 9.52
CA THR A 146 5.06 14.76 10.35
C THR A 146 4.73 16.02 11.16
N ALA A 147 3.48 16.47 11.05
CA ALA A 147 2.99 17.63 11.77
C ALA A 147 1.59 17.34 12.33
N PRO A 148 1.20 17.91 13.49
CA PRO A 148 -0.13 17.73 14.07
C PRO A 148 -1.25 18.05 13.07
N GLY A 149 -2.20 17.12 12.91
CA GLY A 149 -3.30 17.20 11.94
C GLY A 149 -2.91 16.90 10.49
N ALA A 150 -1.64 16.55 10.23
CA ALA A 150 -1.11 16.19 8.92
C ALA A 150 -1.50 17.13 7.76
N PRO A 151 -1.46 18.47 7.92
CA PRO A 151 -2.00 19.40 6.92
C PRO A 151 -1.33 19.23 5.55
N GLU A 152 0.00 19.09 5.52
CA GLU A 152 0.74 18.94 4.27
C GLU A 152 0.45 17.59 3.59
N LEU A 153 0.40 16.49 4.34
CA LEU A 153 0.08 15.16 3.78
C LEU A 153 -1.35 15.12 3.25
N ASN A 154 -2.30 15.77 3.94
CA ASN A 154 -3.67 15.89 3.48
C ASN A 154 -3.76 16.66 2.17
N HIS A 155 -3.14 17.84 2.09
CA HIS A 155 -3.09 18.62 0.87
C HIS A 155 -2.41 17.85 -0.27
N LEU A 156 -1.27 17.22 -0.01
CA LEU A 156 -0.51 16.45 -0.99
C LEU A 156 -1.31 15.25 -1.50
N PHE A 157 -2.00 14.53 -0.62
CA PHE A 157 -2.87 13.43 -1.01
C PHE A 157 -4.04 13.90 -1.87
N GLU A 158 -4.74 14.96 -1.46
CA GLU A 158 -5.89 15.50 -2.19
C GLU A 158 -5.51 16.02 -3.58
N ARG A 159 -4.42 16.81 -3.64
CA ARG A 159 -3.82 17.31 -4.87
C ARG A 159 -3.38 16.18 -5.80
N GLY A 160 -2.65 15.21 -5.25
CA GLY A 160 -2.17 14.05 -5.99
C GLY A 160 -3.31 13.21 -6.57
N VAL A 161 -4.30 12.84 -5.75
CA VAL A 161 -5.48 12.08 -6.22
C VAL A 161 -6.25 12.85 -7.29
N THR A 162 -6.44 14.15 -7.11
CA THR A 162 -7.13 15.00 -8.10
C THR A 162 -6.37 15.05 -9.42
N ALA A 163 -5.05 15.28 -9.39
CA ALA A 163 -4.21 15.32 -10.58
C ALA A 163 -4.20 13.98 -11.33
N LEU A 164 -4.24 12.87 -10.60
CA LEU A 164 -4.26 11.52 -11.15
C LEU A 164 -5.56 11.15 -11.86
N GLN A 165 -6.68 11.86 -11.63
CA GLN A 165 -7.96 11.59 -12.32
C GLN A 165 -7.88 11.82 -13.83
N ALA A 166 -6.94 12.66 -14.28
CA ALA A 166 -6.72 12.93 -15.70
C ALA A 166 -5.86 11.84 -16.39
N CYS A 167 -5.28 10.90 -15.65
CA CYS A 167 -4.40 9.87 -16.18
C CYS A 167 -5.20 8.62 -16.64
N PRO A 168 -4.75 7.90 -17.67
CA PRO A 168 -5.26 6.57 -17.99
C PRO A 168 -5.16 5.63 -16.77
N PRO A 169 -6.06 4.64 -16.61
CA PRO A 169 -6.16 3.83 -15.39
C PRO A 169 -4.86 3.15 -14.93
N PHE A 170 -4.05 2.66 -15.88
CA PHE A 170 -2.76 2.04 -15.55
C PHE A 170 -1.76 3.05 -15.00
N GLU A 171 -1.62 4.20 -15.67
CA GLU A 171 -0.75 5.28 -15.22
C GLU A 171 -1.22 5.82 -13.86
N GLN A 172 -2.53 6.02 -13.69
CA GLN A 172 -3.14 6.41 -12.43
C GLN A 172 -2.76 5.45 -11.30
N GLY A 173 -2.89 4.14 -11.52
CA GLY A 173 -2.54 3.12 -10.53
C GLY A 173 -1.05 3.10 -10.19
N ALA A 174 -0.18 3.14 -11.20
CA ALA A 174 1.27 3.11 -11.03
C ALA A 174 1.79 4.37 -10.31
N ALA A 175 1.32 5.55 -10.71
CA ALA A 175 1.70 6.79 -10.07
C ALA A 175 1.12 6.93 -8.65
N PHE A 176 -0.12 6.46 -8.42
CA PHE A 176 -0.67 6.40 -7.06
C PHE A 176 0.17 5.53 -6.14
N PHE A 177 0.57 4.34 -6.59
CA PHE A 177 1.44 3.43 -5.84
C PHE A 177 2.77 4.11 -5.45
N SER A 178 3.43 4.77 -6.39
CA SER A 178 4.69 5.51 -6.12
C SER A 178 4.47 6.66 -5.14
N SER A 179 3.38 7.43 -5.30
CA SER A 179 3.06 8.54 -4.39
C SER A 179 2.80 8.06 -2.96
N ALA A 180 2.09 6.94 -2.79
CA ALA A 180 1.80 6.39 -1.48
C ALA A 180 3.08 5.96 -0.74
N ARG A 181 4.04 5.37 -1.46
CA ARG A 181 5.33 4.94 -0.91
C ARG A 181 6.25 6.11 -0.56
N CYS A 182 6.38 7.09 -1.46
CA CYS A 182 7.33 8.20 -1.25
C CYS A 182 6.79 9.25 -0.27
N ASN A 183 5.49 9.54 -0.31
CA ASN A 183 4.94 10.71 0.39
C ASN A 183 4.19 10.34 1.68
N ASN A 184 3.45 9.24 1.66
CA ASN A 184 2.50 8.87 2.72
C ASN A 184 2.95 7.65 3.53
N SER A 185 4.25 7.49 3.72
CA SER A 185 4.88 6.40 4.48
C SER A 185 4.49 6.39 5.96
N SER A 186 3.22 6.15 6.29
CA SER A 186 2.81 5.48 7.53
C SER A 186 3.13 3.98 7.49
N LEU A 187 3.43 3.45 6.30
CA LEU A 187 4.05 2.14 6.08
C LEU A 187 5.57 2.27 6.30
N THR A 188 6.13 1.34 7.05
CA THR A 188 7.54 1.20 7.45
C THR A 188 8.07 2.14 8.54
N ALA A 189 7.45 2.06 9.72
CA ALA A 189 8.21 2.07 10.98
C ALA A 189 8.33 0.64 11.55
N THR A 190 8.43 -0.38 10.68
CA THR A 190 8.74 -1.74 11.11
C THR A 190 10.21 -1.80 11.52
N SER A 191 10.44 -2.10 12.80
CA SER A 191 11.73 -2.14 13.47
C SER A 191 12.86 -2.74 12.61
N GLY A 192 13.80 -1.89 12.18
CA GLY A 192 15.19 -2.28 11.91
C GLY A 192 15.46 -3.41 10.88
N ARG A 193 14.53 -3.76 9.99
CA ARG A 193 14.78 -4.76 8.94
C ARG A 193 14.97 -4.06 7.60
N ARG A 194 16.18 -4.22 7.07
CA ARG A 194 16.59 -3.72 5.74
C ARG A 194 15.69 -4.34 4.69
N VAL A 195 14.99 -3.51 3.93
CA VAL A 195 14.50 -3.86 2.60
C VAL A 195 15.67 -3.56 1.65
N LEU A 196 16.12 -4.59 0.94
CA LEU A 196 17.11 -4.49 -0.15
C LEU A 196 16.43 -3.91 -1.40
#